data_AF-A0A7C9CSN2-F1
#
_entry.id   AF-A0A7C9CSN2-F1
#
_cell.length_a   1.000
_cell.length_b   1.000
_cell.length_c   1.000
_cell.angle_alpha   90.00
_cell.angle_beta   90.00
_cell.angle_gamma   90.00
#
_symmetry.space_group_name_H-M   'P 1'
#
loop_
_entity.id
_entity.type
_entity.pdbx_description
1 polymer ?
#
loop_
_entity_poly.entity_id
_entity_poly.type
_entity_poly.pdbx_seq_one_letter_code
_entity_poly.pdbx_strand_id
1 'polypeptide(L)'
;MQKFGDFKLPSFFNYPPYFTLQPVRETRMKQKQLWKELILDYCRTQKIFIINLEDDFPLFSNPAIERSLSYEAREAFMISLVAEGRAEWMDKERRKCLILWHRIQEWADIIHRFAKDNGL
;
A
#
# COMPACT_ATOMS: atom_id res chain seq x y z
N MET A 1 -11.79 17.43 -2.40
CA MET A 1 -11.05 16.16 -2.23
C MET A 1 -9.60 16.44 -2.56
N GLN A 2 -8.68 16.13 -1.65
CA GLN A 2 -7.24 16.26 -1.90
C GLN A 2 -6.83 15.29 -3.02
N LYS A 3 -5.84 15.67 -3.83
CA LYS A 3 -5.35 14.84 -4.93
C LYS A 3 -3.83 14.77 -4.91
N PHE A 4 -3.28 13.63 -5.29
CA PHE A 4 -1.88 13.50 -5.70
C PHE A 4 -1.87 13.31 -7.23
N GLY A 5 -1.60 14.38 -7.96
CA GLY A 5 -1.82 14.41 -9.42
C GLY A 5 -3.30 14.16 -9.75
N ASP A 6 -3.57 13.15 -10.58
CA ASP A 6 -4.94 12.74 -10.95
C ASP A 6 -5.60 11.77 -9.96
N PHE A 7 -4.84 11.24 -8.99
CA PHE A 7 -5.37 10.30 -8.00
C PHE A 7 -6.24 11.01 -6.97
N LYS A 8 -7.48 10.55 -6.80
CA LYS A 8 -8.42 11.10 -5.82
C LYS A 8 -8.24 10.40 -4.47
N LEU A 9 -7.82 11.16 -3.46
CA LEU A 9 -7.69 10.62 -2.12
C LEU A 9 -9.08 10.38 -1.48
N PRO A 10 -9.24 9.29 -0.72
CA PRO A 10 -10.47 9.02 0.00
C PRO A 10 -10.68 10.02 1.14
N SER A 11 -11.93 10.22 1.56
CA SER A 11 -12.28 11.21 2.60
C SER A 11 -11.60 10.91 3.94
N PHE A 12 -11.45 9.63 4.30
CA PHE A 12 -10.78 9.22 5.55
C PHE A 12 -9.29 9.58 5.60
N PHE A 13 -8.66 9.92 4.47
CA PHE A 13 -7.27 10.39 4.45
C PHE A 13 -7.09 11.76 5.13
N ASN A 14 -8.18 12.50 5.36
CA ASN A 14 -8.17 13.74 6.13
C ASN A 14 -8.62 13.55 7.59
N TYR A 15 -8.75 12.31 8.06
CA TYR A 15 -9.11 12.01 9.44
C TYR A 15 -7.82 11.79 10.28
N PRO A 16 -7.44 12.70 11.20
CA PRO A 16 -6.15 12.62 11.90
C PRO A 16 -5.85 11.27 12.58
N PRO A 17 -6.81 10.59 13.25
CA PRO A 17 -6.56 9.28 13.84
C PRO A 17 -6.18 8.20 12.83
N TYR A 18 -6.48 8.37 11.54
CA TYR A 18 -6.10 7.42 10.49
C TYR A 18 -4.57 7.24 10.37
N PHE A 19 -3.80 8.27 10.73
CA PHE A 19 -2.33 8.27 10.74
C PHE A 19 -1.71 7.77 12.06
N THR A 20 -2.52 7.29 13.00
CA THR A 20 -2.05 6.75 14.27
C THR A 20 -2.54 5.31 14.40
N LEU A 21 -1.63 4.38 14.72
CA LEU A 21 -1.98 2.98 14.86
C LEU A 21 -3.02 2.79 15.98
N GLN A 22 -4.20 2.27 15.62
CA GLN A 22 -5.33 2.27 16.55
C GLN A 22 -5.13 1.23 17.67
N PRO A 23 -5.39 1.58 18.94
CA PRO A 23 -5.17 0.67 20.06
C PRO A 23 -6.18 -0.48 20.06
N VAL A 24 -7.44 -0.19 19.72
CA VAL A 24 -8.53 -1.16 19.69
C VAL A 24 -8.37 -2.11 18.50
N ARG A 25 -8.43 -3.43 18.75
CA ARG A 25 -8.19 -4.48 17.74
C ARG A 25 -9.10 -4.35 16.52
N GLU A 26 -10.41 -4.21 16.73
CA GLU A 26 -11.38 -4.12 15.62
C GLU A 26 -11.13 -2.89 14.75
N THR A 27 -10.94 -1.73 15.37
CA THR A 27 -10.59 -0.49 14.67
C THR A 27 -9.26 -0.60 13.93
N ARG A 28 -8.26 -1.27 14.53
CA ARG A 28 -6.96 -1.53 13.89
C ARG A 28 -7.10 -2.42 12.67
N MET A 29 -7.95 -3.45 12.73
CA MET A 29 -8.20 -4.33 11.58
C MET A 29 -8.82 -3.55 10.42
N LYS A 30 -9.81 -2.70 10.71
CA LYS A 30 -10.42 -1.83 9.70
C LYS A 30 -9.44 -0.81 9.14
N GLN A 31 -8.63 -0.19 10.01
CA GLN A 31 -7.57 0.73 9.61
C GLN A 31 -6.58 0.04 8.66
N LYS A 32 -6.10 -1.16 9.01
CA LYS A 32 -5.21 -1.96 8.15
C LYS A 32 -5.85 -2.22 6.79
N GLN A 33 -7.13 -2.60 6.76
CA GLN A 33 -7.85 -2.83 5.50
C GLN A 33 -7.83 -1.59 4.59
N LEU A 34 -8.20 -0.43 5.14
CA LEU A 34 -8.22 0.84 4.40
C LEU A 34 -6.83 1.25 3.89
N TRP A 35 -5.78 1.06 4.71
CA TRP A 35 -4.41 1.38 4.29
C TRP A 35 -3.93 0.46 3.16
N LYS A 36 -4.22 -0.84 3.23
CA LYS A 36 -3.86 -1.77 2.15
C LYS A 36 -4.53 -1.38 0.84
N GLU A 37 -5.83 -1.12 0.87
CA GLU A 37 -6.60 -0.72 -0.32
C GLU A 37 -6.04 0.58 -0.93
N LEU A 38 -5.83 1.59 -0.09
CA LEU A 38 -5.28 2.88 -0.52
C LEU A 38 -3.88 2.74 -1.14
N ILE A 39 -2.99 1.99 -0.48
CA ILE A 39 -1.62 1.80 -0.96
C ILE A 39 -1.61 1.06 -2.30
N LEU A 40 -2.37 -0.03 -2.43
CA LEU A 40 -2.45 -0.79 -3.67
C LEU A 40 -2.99 0.04 -4.83
N ASP A 41 -4.08 0.79 -4.60
CA ASP A 41 -4.72 1.61 -5.63
C ASP A 41 -3.84 2.78 -6.07
N TYR A 42 -3.20 3.45 -5.10
CA TYR A 42 -2.24 4.52 -5.38
C TYR A 42 -1.02 4.01 -6.16
N CYS A 43 -0.40 2.93 -5.69
CA CYS A 43 0.77 2.33 -6.34
C CYS A 43 0.44 1.87 -7.76
N ARG A 44 -0.73 1.25 -7.97
CA ARG A 44 -1.20 0.85 -9.31
C ARG A 44 -1.39 2.06 -10.22
N THR A 45 -2.05 3.11 -9.73
CA THR A 45 -2.35 4.32 -10.54
C THR A 45 -1.07 5.07 -10.91
N GLN A 46 -0.13 5.19 -9.96
CA GLN A 46 1.13 5.91 -10.15
C GLN A 46 2.27 5.05 -10.72
N LYS A 47 1.99 3.78 -11.04
CA LYS A 47 2.98 2.80 -11.52
C LYS A 47 4.19 2.62 -10.58
N ILE A 48 3.93 2.69 -9.27
CA ILE A 48 4.92 2.48 -8.22
C ILE A 48 4.94 1.00 -7.84
N PHE A 49 6.14 0.41 -7.84
CA PHE A 49 6.35 -0.99 -7.48
C PHE A 49 7.15 -1.16 -6.20
N ILE A 50 7.95 -0.17 -5.80
CA ILE A 50 8.83 -0.29 -4.63
C ILE A 50 8.49 0.83 -3.65
N ILE A 51 8.28 0.46 -2.39
CA ILE A 51 8.15 1.40 -1.27
C ILE A 51 9.33 1.16 -0.33
N ASN A 52 10.10 2.21 -0.05
CA ASN A 52 11.06 2.24 1.04
C ASN A 52 10.40 2.87 2.26
N LEU A 53 10.49 2.23 3.43
CA LEU A 53 9.85 2.69 4.65
C LEU A 53 10.60 3.86 5.30
N GLU A 54 11.90 4.00 5.01
CA GLU A 54 12.76 5.08 5.51
C GLU A 54 12.63 6.36 4.66
N ASP A 55 12.27 6.23 3.39
CA ASP A 55 12.14 7.37 2.47
C ASP A 55 10.76 8.05 2.60
N ASP A 56 10.66 9.25 2.04
CA ASP A 56 9.39 9.94 1.87
C ASP A 56 8.52 9.23 0.82
N PHE A 57 7.34 8.80 1.25
CA PHE A 57 6.30 8.26 0.39
C PHE A 57 5.04 9.11 0.54
N PRO A 58 4.40 9.58 -0.56
CA PRO A 58 3.30 10.55 -0.48
C PRO A 58 2.13 10.15 0.42
N LEU A 59 1.83 8.84 0.55
CA LEU A 59 0.75 8.40 1.42
C LEU A 59 1.12 8.35 2.91
N PHE A 60 2.40 8.40 3.28
CA PHE A 60 2.83 8.33 4.68
C PHE A 60 2.74 9.67 5.42
N SER A 61 2.47 10.77 4.71
CA SER A 61 2.29 12.09 5.29
C SER A 61 1.10 12.81 4.65
N ASN A 62 0.31 13.49 5.47
CA ASN A 62 -0.68 14.44 5.02
C ASN A 62 -0.42 15.80 5.68
N PRO A 63 0.28 16.72 4.98
CA PRO A 63 0.56 18.05 5.48
C PRO A 63 -0.70 18.88 5.78
N ALA A 64 -1.82 18.61 5.10
CA ALA A 64 -3.06 19.38 5.26
C ALA A 64 -3.72 19.22 6.63
N ILE A 65 -3.39 18.13 7.35
CA ILE A 65 -3.84 17.86 8.71
C ILE A 65 -2.68 17.70 9.69
N GLU A 66 -1.46 18.02 9.25
CA GLU A 66 -0.23 17.94 10.05
C GLU A 66 0.00 16.55 10.67
N ARG A 67 -0.20 15.48 9.87
CA ARG A 67 0.01 14.09 10.34
C ARG A 67 0.91 13.29 9.41
N SER A 68 1.73 12.45 10.04
CA SER A 68 2.58 11.47 9.36
C SER A 68 2.53 10.13 10.10
N LEU A 69 2.66 9.04 9.36
CA LEU A 69 2.82 7.70 9.92
C LEU A 69 4.20 7.55 10.57
N SER A 70 4.22 6.99 11.78
CA SER A 70 5.43 6.47 12.40
C SER A 70 5.99 5.29 11.61
N TYR A 71 7.28 5.01 11.76
CA TYR A 71 7.91 3.84 11.13
C TYR A 71 7.20 2.53 11.52
N GLU A 72 6.87 2.38 12.81
CA GLU A 72 6.11 1.23 13.31
C GLU A 72 4.76 1.05 12.59
N ALA A 73 4.02 2.13 12.33
CA ALA A 73 2.77 2.06 11.60
C ALA A 73 2.99 1.67 10.13
N ARG A 74 4.01 2.25 9.48
CA ARG A 74 4.39 1.89 8.09
C ARG A 74 4.70 0.40 8.00
N GLU A 75 5.56 -0.11 8.87
CA GLU A 75 5.93 -1.53 8.92
C GLU A 75 4.70 -2.40 9.17
N ALA A 76 3.85 -2.06 10.15
CA ALA A 76 2.66 -2.83 10.47
C ALA A 76 1.67 -2.96 9.29
N PHE A 77 1.57 -1.94 8.44
CA PHE A 77 0.74 -1.98 7.23
C PHE A 77 1.39 -2.80 6.12
N MET A 78 2.71 -2.68 5.94
CA MET A 78 3.46 -3.50 4.98
C MET A 78 3.44 -4.98 5.34
N ILE A 79 3.62 -5.34 6.62
CA ILE A 79 3.45 -6.72 7.11
C ILE A 79 2.06 -7.26 6.74
N SER A 80 1.02 -6.43 6.85
CA SER A 80 -0.35 -6.83 6.49
C SER A 80 -0.52 -7.07 4.99
N LEU A 81 0.15 -6.30 4.12
CA LEU A 81 0.15 -6.56 2.67
C LEU A 81 0.90 -7.85 2.33
N VAL A 82 2.07 -8.06 2.97
CA VAL A 82 2.90 -9.26 2.75
C VAL A 82 2.14 -10.53 3.17
N ALA A 83 1.47 -10.50 4.32
CA ALA A 83 0.65 -11.61 4.79
C ALA A 83 -0.47 -12.01 3.83
N GLU A 84 -0.92 -11.09 2.96
CA GLU A 84 -1.96 -11.33 1.95
C GLU A 84 -1.40 -11.62 0.55
N GLY A 85 -0.08 -11.74 0.42
CA GLY A 85 0.60 -11.93 -0.86
C GLY A 85 0.48 -10.72 -1.79
N ARG A 86 0.23 -9.54 -1.24
CA ARG A 86 0.10 -8.25 -1.95
C ARG A 86 1.39 -7.42 -1.95
N ALA A 87 2.41 -7.87 -1.22
CA ALA A 87 3.74 -7.31 -1.22
C ALA A 87 4.78 -8.37 -0.83
N GLU A 88 6.05 -8.10 -1.10
CA GLU A 88 7.18 -8.91 -0.64
C GLU A 88 8.29 -8.02 -0.10
N TRP A 89 8.93 -8.44 0.99
CA TRP A 89 10.12 -7.77 1.51
C TRP A 89 11.31 -8.04 0.59
N MET A 90 12.04 -6.98 0.24
CA MET A 90 13.23 -7.07 -0.64
C MET A 90 14.53 -7.25 0.15
N ASP A 91 14.49 -7.06 1.46
CA ASP A 91 15.65 -7.16 2.36
C ASP A 91 15.25 -7.81 3.70
N LYS A 92 16.25 -8.30 4.44
CA LYS A 92 16.04 -8.95 5.74
C LYS A 92 15.66 -7.97 6.84
N GLU A 93 16.03 -6.70 6.67
CA GLU A 93 15.80 -5.63 7.63
C GLU A 93 14.39 -5.02 7.51
N ARG A 94 13.58 -5.49 6.55
CA ARG A 94 12.22 -5.00 6.24
C ARG A 94 12.16 -3.50 5.96
N ARG A 95 13.13 -3.00 5.20
CA ARG A 95 13.19 -1.57 4.82
C ARG A 95 12.51 -1.30 3.48
N LYS A 96 12.52 -2.25 2.55
CA LYS A 96 11.91 -2.10 1.23
C LYS A 96 10.90 -3.21 0.92
N CYS A 97 9.76 -2.80 0.39
CA CYS A 97 8.72 -3.69 -0.11
C CYS A 97 8.54 -3.55 -1.62
N LEU A 98 8.51 -4.68 -2.31
CA LEU A 98 7.93 -4.82 -3.63
C LEU A 98 6.40 -4.93 -3.49
N ILE A 99 5.65 -4.06 -4.14
CA ILE A 99 4.18 -4.03 -4.14
C ILE A 99 3.65 -4.81 -5.34
N LEU A 100 2.71 -5.71 -5.08
CA LEU A 100 2.13 -6.61 -6.06
C LEU A 100 0.68 -6.19 -6.34
N TRP A 101 0.45 -5.48 -7.45
CA TRP A 101 -0.91 -5.03 -7.84
C TRP A 101 -1.86 -6.20 -8.10
N HIS A 102 -1.29 -7.31 -8.56
CA HIS A 102 -1.90 -8.62 -8.65
C HIS A 102 -1.01 -9.60 -7.88
N ARG A 103 -1.59 -10.63 -7.28
CA ARG A 103 -0.80 -11.70 -6.65
C ARG A 103 0.04 -12.41 -7.71
N ILE A 104 1.14 -13.05 -7.30
CA ILE A 104 2.04 -13.74 -8.24
C ILE A 104 1.30 -14.77 -9.09
N GLN A 105 0.39 -15.53 -8.51
CA GLN A 105 -0.44 -16.50 -9.24
C GLN A 105 -1.33 -15.83 -10.29
N GLU A 106 -1.94 -14.69 -9.94
CA GLU A 106 -2.77 -13.92 -10.87
C GLU A 106 -1.92 -13.34 -12.02
N TRP A 107 -0.71 -12.87 -11.72
CA TRP A 107 0.24 -12.46 -12.74
C TRP A 107 0.65 -13.61 -13.66
N ALA A 108 0.94 -14.78 -13.11
CA ALA A 108 1.25 -15.97 -13.89
C ALA A 108 0.10 -16.33 -14.82
N ASP A 109 -1.14 -16.29 -14.34
CA ASP A 109 -2.34 -16.55 -15.15
C ASP A 109 -2.52 -15.51 -16.27
N ILE A 110 -2.28 -14.22 -15.98
CA ILE A 110 -2.34 -13.13 -16.96
C ILE A 110 -1.32 -13.36 -18.08
N ILE A 111 -0.06 -13.65 -17.71
CA ILE A 111 1.03 -13.87 -18.67
C ILE A 111 0.78 -15.14 -19.48
N HIS A 112 0.37 -16.23 -18.83
CA HIS A 112 0.06 -17.50 -19.48
C HIS A 112 -1.09 -17.34 -20.48
N ARG A 113 -2.16 -16.64 -20.09
CA ARG A 113 -3.27 -16.34 -21.00
C ARG A 113 -2.82 -15.49 -22.17
N PHE A 114 -2.02 -14.45 -21.92
CA PHE A 114 -1.46 -13.61 -22.97
C PHE A 114 -0.64 -14.43 -23.99
N ALA A 115 0.24 -15.32 -23.52
CA ALA A 115 1.04 -16.17 -24.41
C ALA A 115 0.13 -17.09 -25.26
N LYS A 116 -0.80 -17.79 -24.61
CA LYS A 116 -1.76 -18.68 -25.28
C LYS A 116 -2.60 -17.97 -26.35
N ASP A 117 -3.11 -16.78 -26.03
CA ASP A 117 -3.99 -16.02 -26.92
C ASP A 117 -3.23 -15.39 -28.10
N ASN A 118 -1.91 -15.21 -27.98
CA ASN A 118 -1.05 -14.64 -29.02
C ASN A 118 -0.14 -15.69 -29.70
N GLY A 119 -0.36 -16.99 -29.45
CA GLY A 119 0.32 -18.09 -30.14
C GLY A 119 1.80 -18.28 -29.76
N LEU A 120 2.20 -17.87 -28.55
CA LEU A 120 3.50 -18.17 -27.93
C LEU A 120 3.43 -19.41 -27.04
#